data_AF-A0A2V7JKM8-F1
#
_entry.id   AF-A0A2V7JKM8-F1
#
_cell.length_a   1.000
_cell.length_b   1.000
_cell.length_c   1.000
_cell.angle_alpha   90.00
_cell.angle_beta   90.00
_cell.angle_gamma   90.00
#
_symmetry.space_group_name_H-M   'P 1'
#
loop_
_entity.id
_entity.type
_entity.pdbx_description
1 polymer ?
#
loop_
_entity_poly.entity_id
_entity_poly.type
_entity_poly.pdbx_seq_one_letter_code
_entity_poly.pdbx_strand_id
1 'polypeptide(L)'
;MGALPWAEWDHGAASVRAAAVRADEGVAEAYAWSAQNRKWPSRRQYRRRDASCILRLGTACALASWRLTTQIWPCSLNASRLEAGRKIGITIHVASILGSFGRTSPTYFPSPPDLEYGNDALLALAHDHPDAVRGYVTVNPNYTAHACAEIARCLGAGMVGIKLAASRRATEALLDPICEVAAKRGVPVLHHVWQHRRHDWPGQEASDGAELCALAARHPKVRFILAHIGGGGDWQHSLAAIRGGPGGVPNVYIDLSGSGVDGGMLEACLDAAGPERLLFGTDLTIDTGWAKLRYLERLLPPRELELVMWRNAASIFPRGAFPAD
;
A
#
# COMPACT_ATOMS: atom_id res chain seq x y z
N MET A 1 19.46 -26.28 -44.92
CA MET A 1 19.18 -25.41 -43.75
C MET A 1 18.17 -24.36 -44.20
N GLY A 2 17.00 -24.19 -43.60
CA GLY A 2 16.46 -24.91 -42.43
C GLY A 2 15.22 -24.22 -41.85
N ALA A 3 14.23 -23.89 -42.69
CA ALA A 3 12.98 -23.28 -42.25
C ALA A 3 11.91 -24.34 -41.96
N LEU A 4 11.13 -24.15 -40.90
CA LEU A 4 9.97 -24.99 -40.55
C LEU A 4 8.66 -24.23 -40.84
N PRO A 5 7.58 -24.93 -41.24
CA PRO A 5 6.37 -24.29 -41.78
C PRO A 5 5.40 -23.85 -40.68
N TRP A 6 4.44 -23.02 -41.10
CA TRP A 6 3.27 -22.63 -40.32
C TRP A 6 2.29 -23.80 -40.23
N ALA A 7 1.63 -23.96 -39.08
CA ALA A 7 0.57 -24.94 -38.88
C ALA A 7 -0.77 -24.23 -38.72
N GLU A 8 -1.64 -24.37 -39.71
CA GLU A 8 -3.05 -24.00 -39.61
C GLU A 8 -3.76 -24.93 -38.63
N TRP A 9 -4.73 -24.41 -37.87
CA TRP A 9 -5.68 -25.22 -37.11
C TRP A 9 -7.10 -24.74 -37.39
N ASP A 10 -7.90 -25.65 -37.94
CA ASP A 10 -9.29 -25.42 -38.31
C ASP A 10 -10.20 -25.36 -37.08
N HIS A 11 -11.11 -24.39 -37.07
CA HIS A 11 -12.15 -24.23 -36.06
C HIS A 11 -13.51 -24.02 -36.75
N GLY A 12 -14.10 -25.15 -37.17
CA GLY A 12 -15.43 -25.21 -37.77
C GLY A 12 -16.50 -24.52 -36.92
N ALA A 13 -17.40 -23.79 -37.59
CA ALA A 13 -18.37 -22.93 -36.93
C ALA A 13 -19.48 -23.71 -36.22
N ALA A 14 -19.69 -23.43 -34.93
CA ALA A 14 -20.88 -23.79 -34.18
C ALA A 14 -21.53 -22.51 -33.62
N SER A 15 -22.69 -22.14 -34.15
CA SER A 15 -23.38 -20.90 -33.77
C SER A 15 -24.30 -21.12 -32.56
N VAL A 16 -24.13 -20.29 -31.53
CA VAL A 16 -25.06 -20.17 -30.39
C VAL A 16 -25.56 -18.74 -30.33
N ARG A 17 -26.88 -18.59 -30.14
CA ARG A 17 -27.59 -17.31 -30.28
C ARG A 17 -27.36 -16.40 -29.08
N ALA A 18 -27.30 -15.10 -29.33
CA ALA A 18 -27.46 -14.10 -28.28
C ALA A 18 -28.85 -14.24 -27.62
N ALA A 19 -28.89 -14.23 -26.29
CA ALA A 19 -30.10 -14.13 -25.50
C ALA A 19 -29.98 -12.87 -24.63
N ALA A 20 -30.91 -11.92 -24.81
CA ALA A 20 -30.95 -10.73 -23.97
C ALA A 20 -31.56 -11.08 -22.61
N VAL A 21 -30.80 -10.84 -21.53
CA VAL A 21 -31.30 -10.87 -20.16
C VAL A 21 -31.58 -9.43 -19.73
N ARG A 22 -32.68 -9.23 -18.98
CA ARG A 22 -33.16 -7.89 -18.58
C ARG A 22 -32.39 -7.38 -17.36
N ALA A 23 -32.51 -6.09 -17.09
CA ALA A 23 -32.22 -5.52 -15.78
C ALA A 23 -33.23 -6.05 -14.72
N ASP A 24 -32.96 -5.71 -13.47
CA ASP A 24 -33.72 -6.05 -12.25
C ASP A 24 -33.66 -7.51 -11.79
N GLU A 25 -32.56 -7.88 -11.13
CA GLU A 25 -32.60 -8.60 -9.84
C GLU A 25 -31.30 -8.37 -9.05
N GLY A 26 -31.39 -8.27 -7.71
CA GLY A 26 -30.35 -7.62 -6.89
C GLY A 26 -29.60 -8.52 -5.90
N VAL A 27 -28.28 -8.28 -5.79
CA VAL A 27 -27.43 -8.53 -4.59
C VAL A 27 -27.20 -10.01 -4.17
N ALA A 28 -27.97 -10.98 -4.68
CA ALA A 28 -28.01 -12.34 -4.11
C ALA A 28 -26.81 -13.27 -4.40
N GLU A 29 -26.13 -13.15 -5.55
CA GLU A 29 -25.24 -14.24 -6.03
C GLU A 29 -23.79 -14.25 -5.49
N ALA A 30 -23.36 -13.22 -4.75
CA ALA A 30 -22.00 -13.14 -4.21
C ALA A 30 -21.63 -14.26 -3.19
N TYR A 31 -22.62 -15.04 -2.72
CA TYR A 31 -22.45 -16.05 -1.66
C TYR A 31 -22.41 -17.51 -2.13
N ALA A 32 -22.65 -17.81 -3.41
CA ALA A 32 -22.78 -19.21 -3.87
C ALA A 32 -21.46 -20.00 -3.77
N TRP A 33 -20.30 -19.35 -4.00
CA TRP A 33 -19.00 -20.03 -4.10
C TRP A 33 -18.35 -20.40 -2.75
N SER A 34 -18.92 -19.99 -1.60
CA SER A 34 -18.37 -20.34 -0.28
C SER A 34 -18.86 -21.70 0.27
N ALA A 35 -19.75 -22.41 -0.45
CA ALA A 35 -20.52 -23.51 0.12
C ALA A 35 -19.87 -24.91 0.05
N GLN A 36 -18.93 -25.16 -0.89
CA GLN A 36 -18.57 -26.53 -1.30
C GLN A 36 -17.38 -27.19 -0.59
N ASN A 37 -16.59 -26.47 0.23
CA ASN A 37 -15.44 -27.04 0.96
C ASN A 37 -15.62 -27.06 2.50
N ARG A 38 -16.58 -27.85 2.98
CA ARG A 38 -16.84 -28.03 4.42
C ARG A 38 -15.93 -29.09 5.08
N LYS A 39 -14.85 -28.68 5.74
CA LYS A 39 -14.32 -29.34 6.97
C LYS A 39 -13.60 -28.34 7.90
N TRP A 40 -14.38 -27.54 8.63
CA TRP A 40 -13.87 -26.83 9.83
C TRP A 40 -14.29 -27.60 11.11
N PRO A 41 -13.42 -27.75 12.12
CA PRO A 41 -13.76 -28.41 13.39
C PRO A 41 -14.86 -27.67 14.17
N SER A 42 -15.56 -28.40 15.06
CA SER A 42 -16.72 -27.91 15.78
C SER A 42 -16.38 -26.90 16.90
N ARG A 43 -17.30 -25.97 17.16
CA ARG A 43 -17.19 -24.93 18.20
C ARG A 43 -17.15 -25.53 19.62
N ARG A 44 -16.00 -25.96 20.14
CA ARG A 44 -15.89 -26.31 21.58
C ARG A 44 -14.52 -26.21 22.28
N GLN A 45 -13.58 -25.37 21.81
CA GLN A 45 -12.43 -24.96 22.64
C GLN A 45 -11.83 -23.61 22.19
N TYR A 46 -12.27 -22.52 22.81
CA TYR A 46 -11.55 -21.23 22.82
C TYR A 46 -11.61 -20.69 24.27
N ARG A 47 -10.69 -21.17 25.11
CA ARG A 47 -10.36 -20.51 26.40
C ARG A 47 -9.14 -19.62 26.16
N ARG A 48 -9.08 -18.49 26.87
CA ARG A 48 -8.01 -17.47 26.76
C ARG A 48 -6.60 -18.08 26.81
N ARG A 49 -5.90 -18.08 25.67
CA ARG A 49 -4.44 -17.88 25.51
C ARG A 49 -4.07 -17.84 24.02
N ASP A 50 -2.89 -17.29 23.74
CA ASP A 50 -2.11 -17.44 22.50
C ASP A 50 -2.76 -17.00 21.18
N ALA A 51 -3.03 -15.70 21.07
CA ALA A 51 -3.27 -15.01 19.78
C ALA A 51 -2.03 -14.19 19.39
N SER A 52 -1.00 -14.85 18.85
CA SER A 52 0.27 -14.20 18.48
C SER A 52 0.22 -13.50 17.11
N CYS A 53 0.95 -12.39 17.02
CA CYS A 53 0.84 -11.41 15.93
C CYS A 53 1.34 -11.94 14.57
N ILE A 54 0.64 -11.58 13.49
CA ILE A 54 1.15 -11.67 12.11
C ILE A 54 1.41 -10.26 11.63
N LEU A 55 2.67 -9.81 11.63
CA LEU A 55 3.06 -8.60 10.92
C LEU A 55 3.70 -8.96 9.59
N ARG A 56 2.92 -8.73 8.52
CA ARG A 56 3.49 -8.32 7.24
C ARG A 56 3.52 -6.79 7.26
N LEU A 57 4.69 -6.23 7.57
CA LEU A 57 4.92 -4.78 7.64
C LEU A 57 4.91 -4.17 6.23
N GLY A 58 3.71 -4.09 5.67
CA GLY A 58 3.43 -3.43 4.41
C GLY A 58 3.66 -1.93 4.55
N THR A 59 4.55 -1.43 3.69
CA THR A 59 4.99 -0.04 3.55
C THR A 59 5.61 0.58 4.80
N ALA A 60 6.91 0.89 4.73
CA ALA A 60 7.59 1.68 5.75
C ALA A 60 8.53 2.71 5.12
N CYS A 61 8.24 3.99 5.36
CA CYS A 61 9.10 5.15 5.04
C CYS A 61 9.93 5.53 6.28
N ALA A 62 11.20 5.92 6.09
CA ALA A 62 12.23 5.63 7.09
C ALA A 62 13.59 6.38 6.96
N LEU A 63 14.29 6.61 8.09
CA LEU A 63 15.32 7.68 8.27
C LEU A 63 16.67 7.19 8.91
N ALA A 64 17.87 7.55 8.44
CA ALA A 64 19.09 6.74 8.70
C ALA A 64 20.20 7.22 9.71
N SER A 65 20.62 6.37 10.68
CA SER A 65 21.99 6.27 11.28
C SER A 65 22.34 4.91 11.96
N TRP A 66 23.63 4.54 12.04
CA TRP A 66 24.27 3.20 11.84
C TRP A 66 24.20 2.00 12.86
N ARG A 67 24.44 0.78 12.29
CA ARG A 67 25.23 -0.43 12.75
C ARG A 67 24.57 -1.72 13.34
N LEU A 68 24.58 -2.76 12.48
CA LEU A 68 24.66 -4.28 12.55
C LEU A 68 23.91 -5.26 13.54
N THR A 69 23.48 -6.42 12.95
CA THR A 69 23.07 -7.78 13.49
C THR A 69 21.84 -7.97 14.44
N THR A 70 20.93 -9.00 14.40
CA THR A 70 20.31 -9.87 13.34
C THR A 70 19.13 -10.77 13.86
N GLN A 71 17.99 -10.84 13.12
CA GLN A 71 16.97 -11.94 13.06
C GLN A 71 16.07 -12.33 14.29
N ILE A 72 15.26 -13.39 14.14
CA ILE A 72 14.03 -13.80 14.91
C ILE A 72 12.80 -12.91 14.49
N TRP A 73 11.47 -13.14 14.58
CA TRP A 73 10.46 -14.13 15.05
C TRP A 73 9.65 -13.80 16.35
N PRO A 74 8.32 -14.10 16.47
CA PRO A 74 7.40 -13.47 17.45
C PRO A 74 7.49 -11.95 17.68
N CYS A 75 7.40 -11.44 18.92
CA CYS A 75 7.66 -10.01 19.20
C CYS A 75 9.05 -9.59 18.68
N SER A 76 10.00 -10.54 18.70
CA SER A 76 11.32 -10.40 18.10
C SER A 76 11.31 -10.30 16.57
N LEU A 77 10.19 -10.50 15.86
CA LEU A 77 10.07 -10.21 14.41
C LEU A 77 9.93 -8.70 14.19
N ASN A 78 9.15 -8.03 15.05
CA ASN A 78 9.11 -6.58 15.10
C ASN A 78 10.46 -6.07 15.58
N ALA A 79 11.01 -6.60 16.68
CA ALA A 79 12.34 -6.21 17.15
C ALA A 79 13.40 -6.42 16.07
N SER A 80 13.43 -7.56 15.36
CA SER A 80 14.36 -7.80 14.25
C SER A 80 14.12 -6.88 13.06
N ARG A 81 12.90 -6.40 12.81
CA ARG A 81 12.64 -5.45 11.72
C ARG A 81 13.09 -4.04 12.10
N LEU A 82 12.76 -3.58 13.31
CA LEU A 82 13.23 -2.30 13.85
C LEU A 82 14.77 -2.31 13.93
N GLU A 83 15.35 -3.40 14.44
CA GLU A 83 16.79 -3.62 14.51
C GLU A 83 17.38 -3.75 13.10
N ALA A 84 16.77 -4.48 12.15
CA ALA A 84 17.20 -4.49 10.73
C ALA A 84 17.21 -3.09 10.12
N GLY A 85 16.18 -2.31 10.42
CA GLY A 85 16.07 -0.90 10.10
C GLY A 85 17.25 -0.10 10.65
N ARG A 86 17.40 -0.04 11.98
CA ARG A 86 18.47 0.68 12.71
C ARG A 86 19.88 0.42 12.18
N LYS A 87 20.15 -0.77 11.63
CA LYS A 87 21.49 -1.12 11.09
C LYS A 87 21.84 -0.35 9.81
N ILE A 88 20.89 -0.31 8.86
CA ILE A 88 21.00 0.51 7.64
C ILE A 88 20.69 1.97 7.93
N GLY A 89 19.91 2.19 8.99
CA GLY A 89 19.87 3.39 9.78
C GLY A 89 18.52 3.74 10.39
N ILE A 90 17.44 3.08 9.95
CA ILE A 90 16.04 3.49 10.18
C ILE A 90 15.75 3.80 11.66
N THR A 91 15.37 5.05 11.93
CA THR A 91 14.87 5.52 13.22
C THR A 91 13.36 5.35 13.33
N ILE A 92 12.60 6.06 12.50
CA ILE A 92 11.13 5.98 12.43
C ILE A 92 10.69 5.03 11.32
N HIS A 93 9.75 4.14 11.63
CA HIS A 93 8.97 3.37 10.66
C HIS A 93 7.50 3.84 10.69
N VAL A 94 7.02 4.47 9.62
CA VAL A 94 5.57 4.68 9.43
C VAL A 94 4.98 3.41 8.81
N ALA A 95 4.19 2.64 9.56
CA ALA A 95 3.81 1.26 9.24
C ALA A 95 2.29 1.06 9.10
N SER A 96 1.86 -0.02 8.43
CA SER A 96 0.46 -0.45 8.36
C SER A 96 0.31 -1.95 8.67
N ILE A 97 -0.88 -2.36 9.14
CA ILE A 97 -1.26 -3.78 9.31
C ILE A 97 -2.58 -4.00 8.57
N LEU A 98 -2.58 -4.91 7.59
CA LEU A 98 -3.76 -5.25 6.77
C LEU A 98 -4.64 -6.31 7.46
N GLY A 99 -5.10 -5.95 8.65
CA GLY A 99 -5.95 -6.78 9.50
C GLY A 99 -5.39 -8.18 9.77
N SER A 100 -6.19 -9.21 9.48
CA SER A 100 -5.80 -10.61 9.68
C SER A 100 -4.92 -11.20 8.56
N PHE A 101 -4.65 -10.45 7.50
CA PHE A 101 -3.99 -10.89 6.27
C PHE A 101 -4.59 -12.18 5.67
N GLY A 102 -5.90 -12.18 5.40
CA GLY A 102 -6.59 -13.29 4.74
C GLY A 102 -7.08 -14.41 5.66
N ARG A 103 -6.77 -14.36 6.97
CA ARG A 103 -7.12 -15.44 7.93
C ARG A 103 -8.60 -15.45 8.33
N THR A 104 -9.23 -14.28 8.47
CA THR A 104 -10.62 -14.13 8.90
C THR A 104 -11.50 -13.32 7.92
N SER A 105 -10.89 -12.50 7.06
CA SER A 105 -11.52 -11.93 5.86
C SER A 105 -10.46 -11.65 4.77
N PRO A 106 -10.84 -11.51 3.48
CA PRO A 106 -9.87 -11.43 2.38
C PRO A 106 -8.89 -10.25 2.51
N THR A 107 -7.61 -10.47 2.18
CA THR A 107 -6.52 -9.50 2.40
C THR A 107 -6.80 -8.09 1.85
N TYR A 108 -7.44 -7.99 0.70
CA TYR A 108 -7.80 -6.72 0.07
C TYR A 108 -9.27 -6.32 0.25
N PHE A 109 -10.09 -7.15 0.88
CA PHE A 109 -11.44 -6.79 1.33
C PHE A 109 -11.61 -7.08 2.82
N PRO A 110 -10.78 -6.50 3.71
CA PRO A 110 -10.87 -6.77 5.13
C PRO A 110 -12.20 -6.27 5.72
N SER A 111 -12.78 -7.10 6.59
CA SER A 111 -14.00 -6.80 7.34
C SER A 111 -13.74 -5.82 8.50
N PRO A 112 -14.76 -5.13 9.03
CA PRO A 112 -14.60 -4.18 10.13
C PRO A 112 -13.83 -4.72 11.35
N PRO A 113 -14.10 -5.96 11.86
CA PRO A 113 -13.35 -6.50 12.99
C PRO A 113 -11.89 -6.84 12.66
N ASP A 114 -11.58 -7.17 11.40
CA ASP A 114 -10.21 -7.39 10.96
C ASP A 114 -9.44 -6.07 10.89
N LEU A 115 -10.09 -4.98 10.45
CA LEU A 115 -9.51 -3.62 10.46
C LEU A 115 -9.21 -3.15 11.88
N GLU A 116 -10.19 -3.25 12.78
CA GLU A 116 -10.04 -2.92 14.21
C GLU A 116 -8.88 -3.69 14.83
N TYR A 117 -8.81 -5.02 14.63
CA TYR A 117 -7.71 -5.86 15.10
C TYR A 117 -6.34 -5.42 14.55
N GLY A 118 -6.26 -5.07 13.26
CA GLY A 118 -5.02 -4.61 12.63
C GLY A 118 -4.56 -3.25 13.18
N ASN A 119 -5.50 -2.32 13.33
CA ASN A 119 -5.21 -0.98 13.83
C ASN A 119 -4.87 -0.98 15.33
N ASP A 120 -5.54 -1.78 16.15
CA ASP A 120 -5.24 -1.91 17.58
C ASP A 120 -3.86 -2.56 17.81
N ALA A 121 -3.50 -3.57 17.02
CA ALA A 121 -2.16 -4.17 17.07
C ALA A 121 -1.05 -3.17 16.65
N LEU A 122 -1.37 -2.24 15.75
CA LEU A 122 -0.47 -1.18 15.30
C LEU A 122 -0.36 -0.03 16.32
N LEU A 123 -1.46 0.33 16.99
CA LEU A 123 -1.45 1.28 18.11
C LEU A 123 -0.63 0.74 19.29
N ALA A 124 -0.79 -0.54 19.63
CA ALA A 124 0.03 -1.19 20.66
C ALA A 124 1.52 -1.16 20.27
N LEU A 125 1.87 -1.46 19.02
CA LEU A 125 3.26 -1.40 18.56
C LEU A 125 3.83 0.03 18.56
N ALA A 126 3.02 1.04 18.25
CA ALA A 126 3.42 2.45 18.33
C ALA A 126 3.60 2.93 19.78
N HIS A 127 2.75 2.46 20.70
CA HIS A 127 2.86 2.71 22.13
C HIS A 127 4.11 2.08 22.75
N ASP A 128 4.45 0.85 22.36
CA ASP A 128 5.62 0.13 22.89
C ASP A 128 6.95 0.63 22.27
N HIS A 129 6.89 1.35 21.15
CA HIS A 129 8.04 1.91 20.43
C HIS A 129 7.80 3.37 19.98
N PRO A 130 7.54 4.32 20.90
CA PRO A 130 7.10 5.67 20.57
C PRO A 130 8.19 6.52 19.90
N ASP A 131 9.46 6.14 20.02
CA ASP A 131 10.59 6.79 19.35
C ASP A 131 10.93 6.17 17.98
N ALA A 132 10.24 5.09 17.58
CA ALA A 132 10.59 4.31 16.38
C ALA A 132 9.42 3.88 15.48
N VAL A 133 8.16 3.96 15.93
CA VAL A 133 6.99 3.50 15.15
C VAL A 133 5.89 4.56 15.06
N ARG A 134 5.30 4.70 13.87
CA ARG A 134 4.10 5.49 13.59
C ARG A 134 3.10 4.64 12.80
N GLY A 135 1.80 4.86 12.98
CA GLY A 135 0.75 4.10 12.30
C GLY A 135 0.09 4.83 11.12
N TYR A 136 -0.18 4.11 10.04
CA TYR A 136 -1.28 4.43 9.12
C TYR A 136 -2.55 3.70 9.56
N VAL A 137 -3.70 4.39 9.59
CA VAL A 137 -5.00 3.73 9.81
C VAL A 137 -5.37 2.93 8.56
N THR A 138 -5.44 1.60 8.66
CA THR A 138 -5.97 0.78 7.57
C THR A 138 -7.50 0.84 7.62
N VAL A 139 -8.15 1.08 6.47
CA VAL A 139 -9.62 1.03 6.34
C VAL A 139 -10.06 0.40 5.02
N ASN A 140 -11.31 -0.05 4.96
CA ASN A 140 -11.97 -0.55 3.76
C ASN A 140 -13.12 0.41 3.34
N PRO A 141 -13.03 1.09 2.18
CA PRO A 141 -14.04 2.01 1.66
C PRO A 141 -15.46 1.44 1.54
N ASN A 142 -15.59 0.12 1.38
CA ASN A 142 -16.88 -0.59 1.31
C ASN A 142 -17.72 -0.46 2.59
N TYR A 143 -17.11 -0.05 3.71
CA TYR A 143 -17.79 0.19 4.99
C TYR A 143 -17.65 1.66 5.40
N THR A 144 -18.03 2.60 4.53
CA THR A 144 -17.73 4.05 4.63
C THR A 144 -17.93 4.65 6.04
N ALA A 145 -19.05 4.34 6.70
CA ALA A 145 -19.34 4.83 8.06
C ALA A 145 -18.36 4.29 9.12
N HIS A 146 -17.97 3.01 9.01
CA HIS A 146 -16.93 2.40 9.85
C HIS A 146 -15.57 3.02 9.54
N ALA A 147 -15.19 3.12 8.26
CA ALA A 147 -13.93 3.72 7.84
C ALA A 147 -13.74 5.15 8.38
N CYS A 148 -14.76 6.00 8.29
CA CYS A 148 -14.70 7.36 8.82
C CYS A 148 -14.59 7.41 10.36
N ALA A 149 -15.30 6.53 11.06
CA ALA A 149 -15.22 6.41 12.53
C ALA A 149 -13.85 5.88 12.98
N GLU A 150 -13.30 4.89 12.28
CA GLU A 150 -12.02 4.26 12.58
C GLU A 150 -10.84 5.21 12.29
N ILE A 151 -10.89 5.98 11.20
CA ILE A 151 -9.96 7.09 10.96
C ILE A 151 -10.05 8.12 12.10
N ALA A 152 -11.26 8.49 12.53
CA ALA A 152 -11.43 9.44 13.62
C ALA A 152 -10.82 8.93 14.93
N ARG A 153 -11.04 7.66 15.28
CA ARG A 153 -10.51 6.96 16.45
C ARG A 153 -8.98 6.86 16.41
N CYS A 154 -8.42 6.24 15.37
CA CYS A 154 -7.01 5.89 15.32
C CYS A 154 -6.11 7.12 15.09
N LEU A 155 -6.54 8.13 14.33
CA LEU A 155 -5.86 9.43 14.30
C LEU A 155 -6.01 10.21 15.63
N GLY A 156 -7.05 9.95 16.41
CA GLY A 156 -7.17 10.45 17.79
C GLY A 156 -6.23 9.75 18.78
N ALA A 157 -5.81 8.52 18.47
CA ALA A 157 -4.88 7.70 19.24
C ALA A 157 -3.41 7.79 18.74
N GLY A 158 -3.08 8.75 17.86
CA GLY A 158 -1.70 9.02 17.44
C GLY A 158 -1.24 8.35 16.14
N MET A 159 -2.14 7.73 15.36
CA MET A 159 -1.82 7.42 13.96
C MET A 159 -1.70 8.71 13.12
N VAL A 160 -0.88 8.67 12.07
CA VAL A 160 -0.42 9.87 11.34
C VAL A 160 -0.80 9.88 9.85
N GLY A 161 -1.35 8.79 9.33
CA GLY A 161 -1.72 8.64 7.92
C GLY A 161 -2.88 7.66 7.74
N ILE A 162 -3.34 7.47 6.50
CA ILE A 162 -4.37 6.48 6.14
C ILE A 162 -3.78 5.50 5.12
N LYS A 163 -4.01 4.19 5.29
CA LYS A 163 -3.65 3.13 4.32
C LYS A 163 -4.90 2.64 3.63
N LEU A 164 -4.90 2.71 2.29
CA LEU A 164 -5.85 2.03 1.43
C LEU A 164 -5.19 0.80 0.79
N ALA A 165 -5.92 -0.31 0.83
CA ALA A 165 -5.61 -1.55 0.13
C ALA A 165 -6.32 -1.57 -1.25
N ALA A 166 -6.14 -2.63 -2.04
CA ALA A 166 -6.87 -2.85 -3.31
C ALA A 166 -8.35 -3.26 -3.09
N SER A 167 -9.08 -2.51 -2.26
CA SER A 167 -10.47 -2.77 -1.88
C SER A 167 -11.50 -2.09 -2.80
N ARG A 168 -11.05 -1.07 -3.55
CA ARG A 168 -11.75 -0.31 -4.58
C ARG A 168 -10.72 0.38 -5.48
N ARG A 169 -11.08 0.59 -6.74
CA ARG A 169 -10.30 1.41 -7.67
C ARG A 169 -10.25 2.87 -7.21
N ALA A 170 -9.15 3.57 -7.49
CA ALA A 170 -8.97 4.97 -7.09
C ALA A 170 -9.99 5.93 -7.75
N THR A 171 -10.57 5.52 -8.87
CA THR A 171 -11.67 6.21 -9.57
C THR A 171 -13.02 6.10 -8.86
N GLU A 172 -13.22 5.19 -7.91
CA GLU A 172 -14.50 4.99 -7.22
C GLU A 172 -14.87 6.15 -6.30
N ALA A 173 -16.16 6.51 -6.26
CA ALA A 173 -16.68 7.55 -5.38
C ALA A 173 -16.65 7.14 -3.89
N LEU A 174 -16.56 5.84 -3.59
CA LEU A 174 -16.41 5.31 -2.22
C LEU A 174 -15.14 5.80 -1.51
N LEU A 175 -14.14 6.30 -2.25
CA LEU A 175 -12.93 6.88 -1.67
C LEU A 175 -13.10 8.34 -1.25
N ASP A 176 -14.07 9.06 -1.81
CA ASP A 176 -14.17 10.51 -1.64
C ASP A 176 -14.40 10.92 -0.17
N PRO A 177 -15.28 10.26 0.64
CA PRO A 177 -15.42 10.57 2.06
C PRO A 177 -14.15 10.31 2.90
N ILE A 178 -13.32 9.34 2.50
CA ILE A 178 -12.03 9.07 3.16
C ILE A 178 -11.03 10.19 2.82
N CYS A 179 -11.04 10.68 1.59
CA CYS A 179 -10.21 11.80 1.15
C CYS A 179 -10.64 13.13 1.77
N GLU A 180 -11.95 13.36 1.96
CA GLU A 180 -12.47 14.50 2.71
C GLU A 180 -11.98 14.52 4.16
N VAL A 181 -12.03 13.36 4.85
CA VAL A 181 -11.48 13.23 6.20
C VAL A 181 -9.97 13.42 6.21
N ALA A 182 -9.23 12.88 5.22
CA ALA A 182 -7.80 13.08 5.09
C ALA A 182 -7.42 14.56 4.95
N ALA A 183 -8.10 15.29 4.06
CA ALA A 183 -7.92 16.72 3.84
C ALA A 183 -8.27 17.54 5.10
N LYS A 184 -9.34 17.18 5.81
CA LYS A 184 -9.77 17.83 7.06
C LYS A 184 -8.82 17.57 8.23
N ARG A 185 -8.14 16.43 8.26
CA ARG A 185 -7.20 16.04 9.33
C ARG A 185 -5.73 16.36 9.02
N GLY A 186 -5.40 16.74 7.78
CA GLY A 186 -4.04 17.06 7.36
C GLY A 186 -3.12 15.83 7.30
N VAL A 187 -3.66 14.68 6.90
CA VAL A 187 -2.94 13.40 6.84
C VAL A 187 -2.81 12.89 5.40
N PRO A 188 -1.71 12.18 5.06
CA PRO A 188 -1.54 11.61 3.73
C PRO A 188 -2.32 10.29 3.58
N VAL A 189 -2.71 10.00 2.33
CA VAL A 189 -3.36 8.75 1.93
C VAL A 189 -2.37 7.89 1.14
N LEU A 190 -1.97 6.78 1.74
CA LEU A 190 -1.12 5.77 1.12
C LEU A 190 -1.99 4.76 0.37
N HIS A 191 -2.07 4.88 -0.95
CA HIS A 191 -2.87 3.99 -1.78
C HIS A 191 -2.01 2.84 -2.31
N HIS A 192 -2.46 1.60 -2.14
CA HIS A 192 -1.86 0.48 -2.85
C HIS A 192 -2.26 0.54 -4.33
N VAL A 193 -1.25 0.53 -5.19
CA VAL A 193 -1.31 0.66 -6.65
C VAL A 193 -0.48 -0.48 -7.22
N TRP A 194 -1.13 -1.33 -8.01
CA TRP A 194 -0.45 -2.36 -8.79
C TRP A 194 -1.16 -2.54 -10.13
N GLN A 195 -0.48 -2.19 -11.23
CA GLN A 195 -1.05 -2.31 -12.57
C GLN A 195 -0.78 -3.68 -13.20
N HIS A 196 -1.84 -4.34 -13.67
CA HIS A 196 -1.76 -5.51 -14.56
C HIS A 196 -2.34 -5.16 -15.94
N ARG A 197 -1.48 -4.75 -16.89
CA ARG A 197 -1.85 -4.27 -18.25
C ARG A 197 -2.58 -5.27 -19.17
N ARG A 198 -3.09 -6.40 -18.66
CA ARG A 198 -3.71 -7.49 -19.46
C ARG A 198 -4.95 -8.14 -18.85
N HIS A 199 -5.18 -8.03 -17.54
CA HIS A 199 -6.36 -8.55 -16.84
C HIS A 199 -6.35 -8.09 -15.38
N ASP A 200 -7.53 -8.02 -14.77
CA ASP A 200 -7.68 -7.94 -13.32
C ASP A 200 -7.57 -9.35 -12.69
N TRP A 201 -7.22 -9.41 -11.41
CA TRP A 201 -7.18 -10.67 -10.64
C TRP A 201 -8.35 -10.75 -9.65
N PRO A 202 -9.00 -11.92 -9.51
CA PRO A 202 -10.03 -12.10 -8.49
C PRO A 202 -9.52 -11.80 -7.08
N GLY A 203 -10.36 -11.17 -6.25
CA GLY A 203 -10.04 -10.86 -4.86
C GLY A 203 -9.26 -9.55 -4.65
N GLN A 204 -9.10 -8.71 -5.68
CA GLN A 204 -8.63 -7.33 -5.57
C GLN A 204 -9.30 -6.40 -6.59
N GLU A 205 -9.48 -5.14 -6.22
CA GLU A 205 -9.77 -4.02 -7.13
C GLU A 205 -8.57 -3.08 -7.11
N ALA A 206 -7.47 -3.55 -7.71
CA ALA A 206 -6.20 -2.83 -7.73
C ALA A 206 -6.27 -1.63 -8.69
N SER A 207 -5.70 -0.50 -8.25
CA SER A 207 -5.62 0.73 -9.05
C SER A 207 -4.28 0.83 -9.79
N ASP A 208 -4.25 1.57 -10.89
CA ASP A 208 -3.01 2.05 -11.51
C ASP A 208 -2.68 3.52 -11.18
N GLY A 209 -1.54 3.99 -11.70
CA GLY A 209 -1.08 5.37 -11.48
C GLY A 209 -1.96 6.44 -12.12
N ALA A 210 -2.68 6.15 -13.21
CA ALA A 210 -3.59 7.10 -13.84
C ALA A 210 -4.88 7.25 -13.02
N GLU A 211 -5.41 6.14 -12.48
CA GLU A 211 -6.55 6.16 -11.56
C GLU A 211 -6.23 6.92 -10.26
N LEU A 212 -5.02 6.73 -9.69
CA LEU A 212 -4.58 7.50 -8.53
C LEU A 212 -4.39 8.99 -8.85
N CYS A 213 -3.85 9.33 -10.03
CA CYS A 213 -3.77 10.71 -10.51
C CYS A 213 -5.17 11.35 -10.65
N ALA A 214 -6.17 10.60 -11.11
CA ALA A 214 -7.56 11.08 -11.18
C ALA A 214 -8.14 11.37 -9.79
N LEU A 215 -7.94 10.47 -8.80
CA LEU A 215 -8.33 10.70 -7.41
C LEU A 215 -7.63 11.94 -6.82
N ALA A 216 -6.34 12.09 -7.09
CA ALA A 216 -5.54 13.22 -6.62
C ALA A 216 -5.99 14.56 -7.21
N ALA A 217 -6.45 14.56 -8.47
CA ALA A 217 -7.07 15.73 -9.11
C ALA A 217 -8.46 16.06 -8.53
N ARG A 218 -9.27 15.07 -8.10
CA ARG A 218 -10.51 15.31 -7.35
C ARG A 218 -10.24 15.90 -5.97
N HIS A 219 -9.15 15.49 -5.31
CA HIS A 219 -8.81 15.86 -3.93
C HIS A 219 -7.47 16.60 -3.80
N PRO A 220 -7.33 17.81 -4.39
CA PRO A 220 -6.05 18.53 -4.45
C PRO A 220 -5.49 18.98 -3.08
N LYS A 221 -6.27 18.84 -2.00
CA LYS A 221 -5.85 19.12 -0.61
C LYS A 221 -5.22 17.90 0.08
N VAL A 222 -5.43 16.69 -0.43
CA VAL A 222 -4.86 15.44 0.12
C VAL A 222 -3.51 15.19 -0.52
N ARG A 223 -2.53 14.75 0.26
CA ARG A 223 -1.25 14.22 -0.26
C ARG A 223 -1.39 12.71 -0.43
N PHE A 224 -1.29 12.24 -1.67
CA PHE A 224 -1.36 10.84 -2.01
C PHE A 224 0.03 10.25 -2.15
N ILE A 225 0.20 9.00 -1.72
CA ILE A 225 1.45 8.26 -1.90
C ILE A 225 1.13 7.03 -2.76
N LEU A 226 1.76 6.96 -3.94
CA LEU A 226 1.69 5.83 -4.87
C LEU A 226 2.61 4.73 -4.35
N ALA A 227 2.00 3.71 -3.74
CA ALA A 227 2.67 2.54 -3.18
C ALA A 227 2.45 1.35 -4.14
N HIS A 228 3.44 0.71 -4.75
CA HIS A 228 4.89 0.73 -4.50
C HIS A 228 5.61 0.74 -5.85
N ILE A 229 6.45 1.72 -6.18
CA ILE A 229 6.91 1.86 -7.58
C ILE A 229 7.76 0.67 -8.04
N GLY A 230 8.62 0.12 -7.17
CA GLY A 230 9.35 -1.12 -7.42
C GLY A 230 8.57 -2.37 -7.02
N GLY A 231 7.24 -2.34 -6.97
CA GLY A 231 6.40 -3.44 -6.49
C GLY A 231 4.92 -3.18 -6.77
N GLY A 232 4.62 -2.67 -7.97
CA GLY A 232 3.30 -2.18 -8.39
C GLY A 232 3.03 -2.47 -9.87
N GLY A 233 3.64 -3.53 -10.42
CA GLY A 233 3.52 -3.87 -11.82
C GLY A 233 4.32 -2.92 -12.73
N ASP A 234 3.64 -2.24 -13.65
CA ASP A 234 4.30 -1.36 -14.62
C ASP A 234 4.60 0.03 -14.04
N TRP A 235 5.86 0.21 -13.64
CA TRP A 235 6.35 1.49 -13.14
C TRP A 235 6.44 2.55 -14.24
N GLN A 236 6.82 2.21 -15.47
CA GLN A 236 6.96 3.17 -16.58
C GLN A 236 5.63 3.87 -16.89
N HIS A 237 4.54 3.11 -16.94
CA HIS A 237 3.19 3.65 -17.11
C HIS A 237 2.78 4.53 -15.93
N SER A 238 3.05 4.10 -14.70
CA SER A 238 2.75 4.88 -13.48
C SER A 238 3.48 6.23 -13.46
N LEU A 239 4.76 6.25 -13.87
CA LEU A 239 5.55 7.48 -13.99
C LEU A 239 5.05 8.40 -15.12
N ALA A 240 4.60 7.83 -16.24
CA ALA A 240 4.02 8.62 -17.34
C ALA A 240 2.74 9.36 -16.89
N ALA A 241 1.92 8.75 -16.04
CA ALA A 241 0.75 9.40 -15.44
C ALA A 241 1.13 10.53 -14.47
N ILE A 242 2.11 10.32 -13.59
CA ILE A 242 2.56 11.33 -12.59
C ILE A 242 3.17 12.58 -13.25
N ARG A 243 3.86 12.40 -14.38
CA ARG A 243 4.49 13.48 -15.16
C ARG A 243 3.49 14.37 -15.91
N GLY A 244 2.23 13.96 -16.03
CA GLY A 244 1.27 14.45 -17.04
C GLY A 244 1.15 15.98 -17.19
N GLY A 245 1.71 16.53 -18.27
CA GLY A 245 1.53 17.92 -18.69
C GLY A 245 2.26 18.99 -17.85
N PRO A 246 2.17 20.28 -18.23
CA PRO A 246 2.80 21.37 -17.48
C PRO A 246 2.22 21.51 -16.07
N GLY A 247 2.94 20.99 -15.07
CA GLY A 247 2.55 20.97 -13.66
C GLY A 247 2.40 19.56 -13.05
N GLY A 248 2.22 18.53 -13.88
CA GLY A 248 2.02 17.15 -13.42
C GLY A 248 0.84 17.00 -12.45
N VAL A 249 0.92 16.00 -11.57
CA VAL A 249 0.01 15.87 -10.41
C VAL A 249 0.79 16.15 -9.11
N PRO A 250 0.84 17.41 -8.63
CA PRO A 250 1.80 17.84 -7.62
C PRO A 250 1.52 17.32 -6.20
N ASN A 251 0.33 16.76 -5.95
CA ASN A 251 -0.05 16.14 -4.69
C ASN A 251 0.11 14.60 -4.67
N VAL A 252 0.65 13.99 -5.73
CA VAL A 252 1.06 12.57 -5.75
C VAL A 252 2.57 12.45 -5.52
N TYR A 253 2.94 11.64 -4.52
CA TYR A 253 4.29 11.27 -4.14
C TYR A 253 4.56 9.81 -4.51
N ILE A 254 5.80 9.48 -4.85
CA ILE A 254 6.23 8.12 -5.23
C ILE A 254 6.85 7.44 -4.02
N ASP A 255 6.26 6.34 -3.53
CA ASP A 255 6.92 5.45 -2.58
C ASP A 255 7.87 4.50 -3.35
N LEU A 256 9.17 4.62 -3.07
CA LEU A 256 10.24 3.88 -3.73
C LEU A 256 10.31 2.38 -3.39
N SER A 257 9.41 1.89 -2.53
CA SER A 257 9.43 0.52 -2.03
C SER A 257 9.10 -0.58 -3.05
N GLY A 258 8.87 -1.81 -2.55
CA GLY A 258 8.71 -3.02 -3.36
C GLY A 258 10.04 -3.73 -3.67
N SER A 259 9.92 -5.00 -4.10
CA SER A 259 11.04 -5.93 -4.27
C SER A 259 11.82 -5.78 -5.59
N GLY A 260 11.25 -5.15 -6.60
CA GLY A 260 11.88 -4.85 -7.90
C GLY A 260 12.90 -3.71 -7.81
N VAL A 261 13.93 -3.79 -8.65
CA VAL A 261 15.12 -2.92 -8.68
C VAL A 261 15.60 -2.71 -10.12
N ASP A 262 14.65 -2.39 -11.00
CA ASP A 262 14.86 -2.30 -12.45
C ASP A 262 15.80 -1.15 -12.83
N GLY A 263 16.67 -1.37 -13.83
CA GLY A 263 17.59 -0.33 -14.33
C GLY A 263 16.82 0.81 -15.01
N GLY A 264 17.23 2.05 -14.75
CA GLY A 264 16.53 3.25 -15.22
C GLY A 264 15.31 3.66 -14.38
N MET A 265 14.85 2.82 -13.44
CA MET A 265 13.63 3.10 -12.66
C MET A 265 13.77 4.33 -11.77
N LEU A 266 14.92 4.52 -11.11
CA LEU A 266 15.13 5.61 -10.15
C LEU A 266 15.42 6.93 -10.86
N GLU A 267 16.16 6.87 -11.96
CA GLU A 267 16.41 7.97 -12.89
C GLU A 267 15.09 8.45 -13.51
N ALA A 268 14.21 7.53 -13.95
CA ALA A 268 12.89 7.86 -14.45
C ALA A 268 11.95 8.41 -13.36
N CYS A 269 12.07 7.94 -12.10
CA CYS A 269 11.33 8.51 -10.97
C CYS A 269 11.72 9.99 -10.77
N LEU A 270 13.02 10.31 -10.81
CA LEU A 270 13.52 11.69 -10.71
C LEU A 270 13.03 12.56 -11.88
N ASP A 271 13.13 12.07 -13.11
CA ASP A 271 12.68 12.75 -14.33
C ASP A 271 11.13 12.89 -14.45
N ALA A 272 10.36 12.07 -13.74
CA ALA A 272 8.90 12.16 -13.71
C ALA A 272 8.35 12.99 -12.53
N ALA A 273 9.04 13.00 -11.39
CA ALA A 273 8.49 13.55 -10.14
C ALA A 273 9.32 14.65 -9.48
N GLY A 274 10.63 14.71 -9.73
CA GLY A 274 11.59 15.50 -8.95
C GLY A 274 11.93 14.86 -7.59
N PRO A 275 13.14 15.10 -7.04
CA PRO A 275 13.54 14.55 -5.74
C PRO A 275 12.62 15.01 -4.59
N GLU A 276 11.87 16.11 -4.75
CA GLU A 276 10.89 16.65 -3.80
C GLU A 276 9.56 15.89 -3.71
N ARG A 277 9.31 14.92 -4.60
CA ARG A 277 8.13 14.02 -4.55
C ARG A 277 8.44 12.53 -4.42
N LEU A 278 9.72 12.16 -4.26
CA LEU A 278 10.09 10.77 -3.94
C LEU A 278 10.10 10.53 -2.42
N LEU A 279 9.68 9.35 -1.99
CA LEU A 279 9.73 8.91 -0.60
C LEU A 279 10.53 7.61 -0.52
N PHE A 280 11.60 7.60 0.26
CA PHE A 280 12.28 6.36 0.61
C PHE A 280 11.30 5.43 1.33
N GLY A 281 11.17 4.21 0.83
CA GLY A 281 10.35 3.16 1.42
C GLY A 281 10.93 1.78 1.17
N THR A 282 10.58 0.83 2.03
CA THR A 282 11.09 -0.56 1.96
C THR A 282 10.03 -1.62 1.66
N ASP A 283 8.76 -1.34 1.96
CA ASP A 283 7.70 -2.36 2.04
C ASP A 283 8.21 -3.56 2.86
N LEU A 284 8.02 -4.81 2.44
CA LEU A 284 8.52 -5.98 3.15
C LEU A 284 10.06 -6.14 3.03
N THR A 285 10.69 -5.60 1.98
CA THR A 285 12.09 -5.84 1.59
C THR A 285 13.02 -4.66 1.92
N ILE A 286 13.60 -4.69 3.13
CA ILE A 286 14.53 -3.66 3.63
C ILE A 286 15.82 -3.60 2.81
N ASP A 287 16.28 -4.74 2.30
CA ASP A 287 17.45 -4.93 1.46
C ASP A 287 17.31 -4.26 0.08
N THR A 288 16.17 -4.43 -0.60
CA THR A 288 15.94 -3.79 -1.91
C THR A 288 15.74 -2.28 -1.78
N GLY A 289 15.04 -1.83 -0.73
CA GLY A 289 14.94 -0.41 -0.38
C GLY A 289 16.31 0.20 -0.11
N TRP A 290 17.15 -0.47 0.68
CA TRP A 290 18.52 -0.02 0.93
C TRP A 290 19.36 0.04 -0.36
N ALA A 291 19.28 -0.96 -1.23
CA ALA A 291 19.98 -0.95 -2.52
C ALA A 291 19.58 0.26 -3.39
N LYS A 292 18.29 0.62 -3.43
CA LYS A 292 17.79 1.83 -4.11
C LYS A 292 18.40 3.10 -3.53
N LEU A 293 18.47 3.22 -2.20
CA LEU A 293 19.10 4.38 -1.53
C LEU A 293 20.61 4.45 -1.80
N ARG A 294 21.32 3.33 -1.73
CA ARG A 294 22.76 3.23 -2.05
C ARG A 294 23.07 3.60 -3.51
N TYR A 295 22.08 3.54 -4.41
CA TYR A 295 22.20 4.03 -5.79
C TYR A 295 21.87 5.52 -5.90
N LEU A 296 20.81 6.01 -5.25
CA LEU A 296 20.48 7.44 -5.20
C LEU A 296 21.59 8.30 -4.58
N GLU A 297 22.37 7.77 -3.63
CA GLU A 297 23.61 8.38 -3.12
C GLU A 297 24.65 8.74 -4.20
N ARG A 298 24.56 8.16 -5.40
CA ARG A 298 25.43 8.44 -6.55
C ARG A 298 24.79 9.35 -7.59
N LEU A 299 23.47 9.54 -7.54
CA LEU A 299 22.71 10.37 -8.48
C LEU A 299 22.41 11.76 -7.92
N LEU A 300 22.20 11.87 -6.61
CA LEU A 300 21.72 13.08 -5.95
C LEU A 300 22.80 13.76 -5.10
N PRO A 301 22.89 15.11 -5.11
CA PRO A 301 23.64 15.83 -4.09
C PRO A 301 23.00 15.62 -2.70
N PRO A 302 23.76 15.72 -1.59
CA PRO A 302 23.25 15.38 -0.25
C PRO A 302 21.95 16.08 0.16
N ARG A 303 21.73 17.33 -0.27
CA ARG A 303 20.50 18.09 0.01
C ARG A 303 19.25 17.48 -0.63
N GLU A 304 19.37 16.94 -1.84
CA GLU A 304 18.26 16.28 -2.54
C GLU A 304 18.08 14.85 -2.04
N LEU A 305 19.17 14.16 -1.68
CA LEU A 305 19.09 12.86 -1.01
C LEU A 305 18.32 12.96 0.33
N GLU A 306 18.51 14.03 1.11
CA GLU A 306 17.72 14.32 2.31
C GLU A 306 16.22 14.51 2.04
N LEU A 307 15.83 15.04 0.87
CA LEU A 307 14.41 15.12 0.46
C LEU A 307 13.81 13.72 0.40
N VAL A 308 14.42 12.85 -0.40
CA VAL A 308 13.97 11.47 -0.63
C VAL A 308 14.02 10.63 0.65
N MET A 309 15.11 10.75 1.42
CA MET A 309 15.25 10.04 2.70
C MET A 309 14.18 10.43 3.71
N TRP A 310 13.84 11.72 3.83
CA TRP A 310 13.02 12.16 4.97
C TRP A 310 12.26 13.47 4.85
N ARG A 311 12.83 14.54 4.28
CA ARG A 311 12.20 15.87 4.37
C ARG A 311 10.85 15.91 3.65
N ASN A 312 10.70 15.13 2.59
CA ASN A 312 9.43 14.97 1.90
C ASN A 312 8.38 14.33 2.81
N ALA A 313 8.73 13.28 3.58
CA ALA A 313 7.85 12.69 4.58
C ALA A 313 7.48 13.71 5.67
N ALA A 314 8.46 14.39 6.26
CA ALA A 314 8.21 15.44 7.26
C ALA A 314 7.30 16.57 6.74
N SER A 315 7.29 16.83 5.42
CA SER A 315 6.42 17.86 4.81
C SER A 315 4.98 17.43 4.48
N ILE A 316 4.65 16.13 4.50
CA ILE A 316 3.31 15.62 4.11
C ILE A 316 2.55 14.92 5.25
N PHE A 317 3.21 14.60 6.35
CA PHE A 317 2.59 14.08 7.57
C PHE A 317 2.28 15.22 8.55
N PRO A 318 1.42 15.00 9.57
CA PRO A 318 1.20 15.96 10.65
C PRO A 318 2.48 16.27 11.42
N ARG A 319 2.58 17.48 11.98
CA ARG A 319 3.63 17.82 12.97
C ARG A 319 3.55 16.91 14.20
N GLY A 320 4.70 16.60 14.79
CA GLY A 320 4.89 15.57 15.82
C GLY A 320 4.99 14.16 15.27
N ALA A 321 4.89 13.95 13.94
CA ALA A 321 5.07 12.64 13.34
C ALA A 321 6.55 12.21 13.35
N PHE A 322 7.49 13.14 13.23
CA PHE A 322 8.92 12.87 13.19
C PHE A 322 9.70 13.75 14.19
N PRO A 323 10.84 13.29 14.78
CA PRO A 323 11.59 14.07 15.78
C PRO A 323 12.30 15.36 15.28
N ALA A 324 11.94 15.88 14.11
CA ALA A 324 12.64 16.98 13.43
C ALA A 324 11.69 17.84 12.56
N ASP A 325 10.42 17.96 12.96
CA ASP A 325 9.35 18.70 12.27
C ASP A 325 8.82 19.96 13.04
#